data_AF-A0A955D4Z1-F1
#
_entry.id   AF-A0A955D4Z1-F1
#
_cell.length_a   1.000
_cell.length_b   1.000
_cell.length_c   1.000
_cell.angle_alpha   90.00
_cell.angle_beta   90.00
_cell.angle_gamma   90.00
#
_symmetry.space_group_name_H-M   'P 1'
#
loop_
_entity.id
_entity.type
_entity.pdbx_description
1 polymer ?
#
loop_
_entity_poly.entity_id
_entity_poly.type
_entity_poly.pdbx_seq_one_letter_code
_entity_poly.pdbx_strand_id
1 'polypeptide(L)'
;MRRTVHHVPPSREPAILAVSLGVGVAIGALPLDEWASRLGGHPALGTMVAVNVLLPLATATLAVAFPRLRTAAAGGVLVVAGFALARLLQFEARIWTWTPQLLASRIHPILVAAAVACAAIGAIVAGIVRTWRRVGVPPHHPSCRTCGHALSASPAAILPCACPECGTPVRTPSDSST
;
A
#
# COMPACT_ATOMS: atom_id res chain seq x y z
N MET A 1 28.54 -6.42 3.01
CA MET A 1 27.65 -5.89 1.95
C MET A 1 26.99 -4.60 2.43
N ARG A 2 27.31 -3.44 1.85
CA ARG A 2 26.55 -2.19 2.08
C ARG A 2 25.25 -2.27 1.29
N ARG A 3 24.09 -2.39 1.95
CA ARG A 3 22.80 -2.14 1.31
C ARG A 3 22.62 -0.63 1.17
N THR A 4 22.69 -0.12 -0.05
CA THR A 4 22.27 1.25 -0.37
C THR A 4 20.75 1.33 -0.19
N VAL A 5 20.31 1.95 0.91
CA VAL A 5 18.88 2.17 1.15
C VAL A 5 18.45 3.32 0.24
N HIS A 6 17.80 2.98 -0.88
CA HIS A 6 17.22 4.00 -1.75
C HIS A 6 16.07 4.71 -1.02
N HIS A 7 16.28 6.00 -0.74
CA HIS A 7 15.20 6.88 -0.33
C HIS A 7 14.32 7.16 -1.54
N VAL A 8 13.03 6.90 -1.40
CA VAL A 8 12.05 7.25 -2.42
C VAL A 8 11.63 8.70 -2.17
N PRO A 9 11.89 9.63 -3.09
CA PRO A 9 11.45 11.01 -2.93
C PRO A 9 9.90 11.09 -2.92
N PRO A 10 9.30 12.05 -2.20
CA PRO A 10 7.84 12.20 -2.11
C PRO A 10 7.17 12.40 -3.48
N SER A 11 7.90 12.91 -4.48
CA SER A 11 7.42 13.01 -5.87
C SER A 11 7.05 11.67 -6.51
N ARG A 12 7.48 10.53 -5.95
CA ARG A 12 7.15 9.18 -6.45
C ARG A 12 5.95 8.53 -5.75
N GLU A 13 5.34 9.17 -4.76
CA GLU A 13 4.13 8.66 -4.12
C GLU A 13 2.98 8.36 -5.10
N PRO A 14 2.61 9.26 -6.05
CA PRO A 14 1.56 8.94 -7.01
C PRO A 14 1.93 7.74 -7.89
N ALA A 15 3.20 7.57 -8.23
CA ALA A 15 3.65 6.41 -8.98
C ALA A 15 3.50 5.10 -8.19
N ILE A 16 3.79 5.10 -6.87
CA ILE A 16 3.59 3.92 -6.02
C ILE A 16 2.11 3.56 -5.87
N LEU A 17 1.25 4.57 -5.72
CA LEU A 17 -0.19 4.36 -5.64
C LEU A 17 -0.73 3.82 -6.98
N ALA A 18 -0.26 4.35 -8.11
CA ALA A 18 -0.59 3.84 -9.43
C ALA A 18 -0.12 2.40 -9.63
N VAL A 19 1.09 2.05 -9.18
CA VAL A 19 1.59 0.67 -9.19
C VAL A 19 0.72 -0.24 -8.33
N SER A 20 0.30 0.21 -7.14
CA SER A 20 -0.58 -0.56 -6.25
C SER A 20 -1.93 -0.86 -6.92
N LEU A 21 -2.54 0.16 -7.53
CA LEU A 21 -3.76 0.00 -8.31
C LEU A 21 -3.56 -0.96 -9.49
N GLY A 22 -2.46 -0.79 -10.24
CA GLY A 22 -2.11 -1.62 -11.39
C GLY A 22 -1.88 -3.08 -11.02
N VAL A 23 -1.25 -3.37 -9.88
CA VAL A 23 -1.09 -4.74 -9.34
C VAL A 23 -2.45 -5.36 -9.04
N GLY A 24 -3.35 -4.59 -8.41
CA GLY A 24 -4.73 -5.01 -8.19
C GLY A 24 -5.45 -5.39 -9.48
N VAL A 25 -5.37 -4.52 -10.48
CA VAL A 25 -5.96 -4.76 -11.82
C VAL A 25 -5.37 -6.00 -12.47
N ALA A 26 -4.04 -6.15 -12.43
CA ALA A 26 -3.34 -7.30 -13.01
C ALA A 26 -3.80 -8.61 -12.37
N ILE A 27 -3.92 -8.67 -11.04
CA ILE A 27 -4.43 -9.86 -10.34
C ILE A 27 -5.89 -10.14 -10.72
N GLY A 28 -6.73 -9.10 -10.80
CA GLY A 28 -8.14 -9.27 -11.17
C GLY A 28 -8.36 -9.69 -12.62
N ALA A 29 -7.41 -9.38 -13.50
CA ALA A 29 -7.43 -9.79 -14.91
C ALA A 29 -6.98 -11.25 -15.13
N LEU A 30 -6.42 -11.91 -14.12
CA LEU A 30 -5.99 -13.31 -14.25
C LEU A 30 -7.21 -14.24 -14.44
N PRO A 31 -7.13 -15.26 -15.31
CA PRO A 31 -8.20 -16.22 -15.56
C PRO A 31 -8.28 -17.30 -14.46
N LEU A 32 -8.23 -16.89 -13.18
CA LEU A 32 -8.16 -17.79 -12.03
C LEU A 32 -9.37 -18.72 -11.92
N ASP A 33 -10.56 -18.23 -12.27
CA ASP A 33 -11.78 -19.03 -12.22
C ASP A 33 -11.78 -20.13 -13.31
N GLU A 34 -11.19 -19.85 -14.48
CA GLU A 34 -11.02 -20.82 -15.56
C GLU A 34 -9.95 -21.86 -15.21
N TRP A 35 -8.87 -21.45 -14.56
CA TRP A 35 -7.87 -22.39 -14.04
C TRP A 35 -8.46 -23.29 -12.96
N ALA A 36 -9.27 -22.73 -12.06
CA ALA A 36 -9.95 -23.50 -11.02
C ALA A 36 -10.91 -24.52 -11.63
N SER A 37 -11.68 -24.16 -12.66
CA SER A 37 -12.60 -25.09 -13.33
C SER A 37 -11.86 -26.19 -14.10
N ARG A 38 -10.74 -25.87 -14.77
CA ARG A 38 -9.89 -26.87 -15.45
C ARG A 38 -9.28 -27.89 -14.49
N LEU A 39 -9.05 -27.52 -13.23
CA LEU A 39 -8.58 -28.42 -12.17
C LEU A 39 -9.72 -29.22 -11.51
N GLY A 40 -10.95 -29.14 -12.02
CA GLY A 40 -12.13 -29.81 -11.46
C GLY A 40 -12.70 -29.12 -10.21
N GLY A 41 -12.26 -27.91 -9.89
CA GLY A 41 -12.72 -27.13 -8.75
C GLY A 41 -13.92 -26.23 -9.07
N HIS A 42 -14.54 -25.68 -8.03
CA HIS A 42 -15.59 -24.67 -8.17
C HIS A 42 -14.98 -23.36 -8.68
N PRO A 43 -15.57 -22.65 -9.67
CA PRO A 43 -14.99 -21.41 -10.21
C PRO A 43 -14.76 -20.33 -9.15
N ALA A 44 -15.59 -20.30 -8.10
CA ALA A 44 -15.44 -19.39 -6.95
C ALA A 44 -14.09 -19.56 -6.20
N LEU A 45 -13.41 -20.71 -6.34
CA LEU A 45 -12.10 -20.94 -5.73
C LEU A 45 -11.04 -19.96 -6.28
N GLY A 46 -11.10 -19.59 -7.56
CA GLY A 46 -10.14 -18.64 -8.14
C GLY A 46 -10.20 -17.28 -7.44
N THR A 47 -11.42 -16.76 -7.27
CA THR A 47 -11.66 -15.53 -6.51
C THR A 47 -11.27 -15.67 -5.03
N MET A 48 -11.54 -16.81 -4.39
CA MET A 48 -11.10 -17.06 -3.01
C MET A 48 -9.58 -17.02 -2.86
N VAL A 49 -8.84 -17.67 -3.78
CA VAL A 49 -7.36 -17.66 -3.78
C VAL A 49 -6.84 -16.24 -4.01
N ALA A 50 -7.43 -15.49 -4.94
CA ALA A 50 -7.03 -14.11 -5.18
C ALA A 50 -7.19 -13.25 -3.92
N VAL A 51 -8.36 -13.29 -3.29
CA VAL A 51 -8.70 -12.43 -2.15
C VAL A 51 -7.95 -12.81 -0.88
N ASN A 52 -7.78 -14.10 -0.61
CA ASN A 52 -7.19 -14.58 0.65
C ASN A 52 -5.67 -14.76 0.58
N VAL A 53 -5.09 -14.87 -0.62
CA VAL A 53 -3.66 -15.18 -0.79
C VAL A 53 -2.97 -14.12 -1.64
N LEU A 54 -3.41 -13.92 -2.88
CA LEU A 54 -2.67 -13.06 -3.82
C LEU A 54 -2.70 -11.58 -3.42
N LEU A 55 -3.87 -11.01 -3.06
CA LEU A 55 -3.97 -9.61 -2.66
C LEU A 55 -3.20 -9.30 -1.36
N PRO A 56 -3.29 -10.11 -0.28
CA PRO A 56 -2.47 -9.94 0.90
C PRO A 56 -0.97 -10.03 0.61
N LEU A 57 -0.56 -11.00 -0.21
CA LEU A 57 0.85 -11.19 -0.56
C LEU A 57 1.38 -10.03 -1.43
N ALA A 58 0.60 -9.56 -2.39
CA ALA A 58 0.90 -8.36 -3.17
C ALA A 58 1.01 -7.11 -2.29
N THR A 59 0.09 -6.94 -1.33
CA THR A 59 0.12 -5.81 -0.40
C THR A 59 1.33 -5.87 0.52
N ALA A 60 1.66 -7.06 1.06
CA ALA A 60 2.84 -7.27 1.89
C ALA A 60 4.14 -7.00 1.11
N THR A 61 4.26 -7.51 -0.12
CA THR A 61 5.45 -7.29 -0.97
C THR A 61 5.61 -5.81 -1.32
N LEU A 62 4.54 -5.10 -1.66
CA LEU A 62 4.57 -3.65 -1.88
C LEU A 62 4.95 -2.90 -0.60
N ALA A 63 4.44 -3.30 0.56
CA ALA A 63 4.79 -2.70 1.85
C ALA A 63 6.26 -2.95 2.23
N VAL A 64 6.85 -4.09 1.87
CA VAL A 64 8.29 -4.37 2.04
C VAL A 64 9.13 -3.49 1.12
N ALA A 65 8.72 -3.34 -0.15
CA ALA A 65 9.43 -2.51 -1.12
C ALA A 65 9.35 -1.01 -0.76
N PHE A 66 8.19 -0.56 -0.29
CA PHE A 66 7.86 0.84 0.01
C PHE A 66 7.26 0.99 1.43
N PRO A 67 8.07 0.87 2.50
CA PRO A 67 7.59 0.81 3.89
C PRO A 67 7.26 2.20 4.45
N ARG A 68 6.40 2.97 3.77
CA ARG A 68 5.74 4.13 4.39
C ARG A 68 4.35 3.72 4.84
N LEU A 69 4.00 4.00 6.08
CA LEU A 69 2.72 3.57 6.66
C LEU A 69 1.54 4.10 5.85
N ARG A 70 1.58 5.39 5.48
CA ARG A 70 0.53 6.04 4.68
C ARG A 70 0.38 5.42 3.30
N THR A 71 1.48 5.20 2.59
CA THR A 71 1.42 4.62 1.24
C THR A 71 1.10 3.13 1.27
N ALA A 72 1.51 2.40 2.30
CA ALA A 72 1.22 0.98 2.45
C ALA A 72 -0.26 0.74 2.79
N ALA A 73 -0.85 1.53 3.68
CA ALA A 73 -2.28 1.46 3.98
C ALA A 73 -3.13 1.85 2.76
N ALA A 74 -2.83 3.00 2.14
CA ALA A 74 -3.53 3.45 0.94
C ALA A 74 -3.31 2.48 -0.24
N GLY A 75 -2.10 1.95 -0.38
CA GLY A 75 -1.74 0.95 -1.38
C GLY A 75 -2.55 -0.33 -1.22
N GLY A 76 -2.70 -0.85 0.00
CA GLY A 76 -3.55 -2.02 0.26
C GLY A 76 -5.01 -1.82 -0.17
N VAL A 77 -5.59 -0.64 0.11
CA VAL A 77 -6.92 -0.28 -0.38
C VAL A 77 -6.96 -0.22 -1.91
N LEU A 78 -5.96 0.40 -2.53
CA LEU A 78 -5.88 0.53 -4.00
C LEU A 78 -5.69 -0.81 -4.72
N VAL A 79 -4.94 -1.76 -4.15
CA VAL A 79 -4.80 -3.12 -4.71
C VAL A 79 -6.18 -3.79 -4.75
N VAL A 80 -6.97 -3.71 -3.67
CA VAL A 80 -8.32 -4.29 -3.67
C VAL A 80 -9.28 -3.53 -4.59
N ALA A 81 -9.17 -2.20 -4.66
CA ALA A 81 -9.97 -1.40 -5.59
C ALA A 81 -9.65 -1.74 -7.06
N GLY A 82 -8.37 -1.90 -7.40
CA GLY A 82 -7.94 -2.32 -8.74
C GLY A 82 -8.43 -3.71 -9.09
N PHE A 83 -8.39 -4.65 -8.14
CA PHE A 83 -8.96 -5.98 -8.31
C PHE A 83 -10.46 -5.94 -8.56
N ALA A 84 -11.20 -5.20 -7.73
CA ALA A 84 -12.65 -5.04 -7.89
C ALA A 84 -13.00 -4.39 -9.24
N LEU A 85 -12.23 -3.38 -9.66
CA LEU A 85 -12.38 -2.72 -10.95
C LEU A 85 -12.19 -3.69 -12.12
N ALA A 86 -11.12 -4.48 -12.11
CA ALA A 86 -10.87 -5.47 -13.15
C ALA A 86 -11.97 -6.53 -13.23
N ARG A 87 -12.47 -7.00 -12.08
CA ARG A 87 -13.60 -7.94 -12.04
C ARG A 87 -14.88 -7.31 -12.56
N LEU A 88 -15.17 -6.06 -12.19
CA LEU A 88 -16.34 -5.35 -12.69
C LEU A 88 -16.29 -5.17 -14.22
N LEU A 89 -15.11 -4.86 -14.78
CA LEU A 89 -14.90 -4.76 -16.23
C LEU A 89 -15.11 -6.10 -16.96
N GLN A 90 -14.82 -7.23 -16.31
CA GLN A 90 -15.10 -8.57 -16.86
C GLN A 90 -16.60 -8.86 -16.91
N PHE A 91 -17.38 -8.38 -15.94
CA PHE A 91 -18.83 -8.55 -15.91
C PHE A 91 -19.56 -7.56 -16.82
N GLU A 92 -19.18 -6.28 -16.79
CA GLU A 92 -19.82 -5.18 -17.49
C GLU A 92 -18.76 -4.23 -18.08
N ALA A 93 -18.35 -4.49 -19.32
CA ALA A 93 -17.30 -3.72 -19.99
C ALA A 93 -17.72 -2.27 -20.35
N ARG A 94 -19.03 -1.99 -20.38
CA ARG A 94 -19.57 -0.69 -20.80
C ARG A 94 -19.58 0.29 -19.62
N ILE A 95 -18.45 0.96 -19.38
CA ILE A 95 -18.27 1.86 -18.22
C ILE A 95 -19.36 2.95 -18.13
N TRP A 96 -19.92 3.39 -19.26
CA TRP A 96 -20.99 4.39 -19.29
C TRP A 96 -22.34 3.91 -18.74
N THR A 97 -22.53 2.60 -18.53
CA THR A 97 -23.74 2.05 -17.89
C THR A 97 -23.61 1.92 -16.37
N TRP A 98 -22.43 2.25 -15.82
CA TRP A 98 -22.17 2.07 -14.40
C TRP A 98 -22.94 3.08 -13.57
N THR A 99 -23.78 2.57 -12.67
CA THR A 99 -24.48 3.37 -11.66
C THR A 99 -23.96 3.01 -10.27
N PRO A 100 -24.03 3.91 -9.27
CA PRO A 100 -23.68 3.58 -7.89
C PRO A 100 -24.44 2.36 -7.34
N GLN A 101 -25.69 2.17 -7.79
CA GLN A 101 -26.55 1.06 -7.39
C GLN A 101 -26.12 -0.27 -8.02
N LEU A 102 -25.63 -0.25 -9.26
CA LEU A 102 -24.96 -1.40 -9.87
C LEU A 102 -23.71 -1.79 -9.07
N LEU A 103 -22.88 -0.82 -8.70
CA LEU A 103 -21.70 -1.07 -7.86
C LEU A 103 -22.09 -1.70 -6.52
N ALA A 104 -23.09 -1.13 -5.83
CA ALA A 104 -23.53 -1.62 -4.53
C ALA A 104 -24.10 -3.05 -4.58
N SER A 105 -24.79 -3.40 -5.66
CA SER A 105 -25.35 -4.75 -5.84
C SER A 105 -24.32 -5.80 -6.30
N ARG A 106 -23.23 -5.37 -6.94
CA ARG A 106 -22.18 -6.26 -7.48
C ARG A 106 -20.96 -6.38 -6.57
N ILE A 107 -20.65 -5.37 -5.77
CA ILE A 107 -19.57 -5.43 -4.79
C ILE A 107 -20.03 -6.32 -3.64
N HIS A 108 -19.54 -7.55 -3.63
CA HIS A 108 -19.79 -8.46 -2.53
C HIS A 108 -19.14 -7.88 -1.26
N PRO A 109 -19.81 -7.90 -0.09
CA PRO A 109 -19.29 -7.31 1.16
C PRO A 109 -17.92 -7.87 1.58
N ILE A 110 -17.59 -9.07 1.09
CA ILE A 110 -16.28 -9.70 1.27
C ILE A 110 -15.12 -8.86 0.69
N LEU A 111 -15.35 -8.07 -0.35
CA LEU A 111 -14.34 -7.18 -0.94
C LEU A 111 -14.03 -6.00 -0.02
N VAL A 112 -15.03 -5.50 0.71
CA VAL A 112 -14.85 -4.45 1.70
C VAL A 112 -14.01 -4.98 2.87
N ALA A 113 -14.36 -6.18 3.37
CA ALA A 113 -13.56 -6.85 4.40
C ALA A 113 -12.12 -7.11 3.92
N ALA A 114 -11.94 -7.55 2.67
CA ALA A 114 -10.63 -7.76 2.07
C ALA A 114 -9.82 -6.46 1.95
N ALA A 115 -10.45 -5.33 1.62
CA ALA A 115 -9.80 -4.02 1.57
C ALA A 115 -9.27 -3.60 2.94
N VAL A 116 -10.09 -3.75 3.99
CA VAL A 116 -9.70 -3.46 5.37
C VAL A 116 -8.56 -4.39 5.81
N ALA A 117 -8.66 -5.69 5.52
CA ALA A 117 -7.63 -6.66 5.85
C ALA A 117 -6.30 -6.37 5.13
N CYS A 118 -6.33 -6.07 3.83
CA CYS A 118 -5.13 -5.71 3.07
C CYS A 118 -4.51 -4.40 3.59
N ALA A 119 -5.31 -3.39 3.90
CA ALA A 119 -4.82 -2.14 4.50
C ALA A 119 -4.13 -2.39 5.85
N ALA A 120 -4.72 -3.23 6.71
CA ALA A 120 -4.12 -3.62 7.98
C ALA A 120 -2.80 -4.39 7.79
N ILE A 121 -2.78 -5.39 6.89
CA ILE A 121 -1.57 -6.15 6.56
C ILE A 121 -0.47 -5.23 6.04
N GLY A 122 -0.78 -4.34 5.10
CA GLY A 122 0.17 -3.36 4.57
C GLY A 122 0.75 -2.46 5.67
N ALA A 123 -0.09 -1.96 6.58
CA ALA A 123 0.35 -1.15 7.71
C ALA A 123 1.23 -1.93 8.71
N ILE A 124 0.85 -3.16 9.05
CA ILE A 124 1.62 -4.03 9.96
C ILE A 124 2.99 -4.36 9.36
N VAL A 125 3.02 -4.81 8.09
CA VAL A 125 4.27 -5.16 7.39
C VAL A 125 5.17 -3.93 7.26
N ALA A 126 4.61 -2.77 6.88
CA ALA A 126 5.38 -1.53 6.84
C ALA A 126 5.94 -1.15 8.22
N GLY A 127 5.16 -1.35 9.30
CA GLY A 127 5.61 -1.13 10.68
C GLY A 127 6.79 -2.02 11.08
N ILE A 128 6.71 -3.32 10.77
CA ILE A 128 7.77 -4.30 11.05
C ILE A 128 9.02 -3.97 10.24
N VAL A 129 8.90 -3.81 8.92
CA VAL A 129 10.01 -3.57 8.00
C VAL A 129 10.67 -2.21 8.25
N ARG A 130 9.94 -1.22 8.79
CA ARG A 130 10.51 0.08 9.13
C ARG A 130 11.65 -0.02 10.13
N THR A 131 11.62 -0.98 11.04
CA THR A 131 12.73 -1.21 11.99
C THR A 131 14.03 -1.57 11.26
N TRP A 132 13.94 -2.28 10.13
CA TRP A 132 15.09 -2.71 9.34
C TRP A 132 15.74 -1.54 8.58
N ARG A 133 15.00 -0.46 8.28
CA ARG A 133 15.55 0.74 7.63
C ARG A 133 16.36 1.64 8.57
N ARG A 134 16.24 1.48 9.90
CA ARG A 134 17.05 2.25 10.86
C ARG A 134 18.54 1.87 10.83
N VAL A 135 18.91 0.75 10.22
CA VAL A 135 20.27 0.17 10.23
C VAL A 135 21.25 0.88 9.26
N GLY A 136 20.90 2.04 8.70
CA GLY A 136 21.74 2.70 7.68
C GLY A 136 21.82 4.23 7.72
N VAL A 137 21.25 4.90 8.73
CA VAL A 137 21.37 6.36 8.85
C VAL A 137 22.68 6.68 9.57
N PRO A 138 23.60 7.45 9.00
CA PRO A 138 24.81 7.88 9.69
C PRO A 138 24.44 8.59 11.01
N PRO A 139 25.17 8.35 12.12
CA PRO A 139 24.82 8.86 13.45
C PRO A 139 24.75 10.39 13.55
N HIS A 140 25.23 11.12 12.54
CA HIS A 140 25.29 12.58 12.52
C HIS A 140 24.15 13.27 11.78
N HIS A 141 23.22 12.53 11.17
CA HIS A 141 22.04 13.14 10.54
C HIS A 141 20.87 13.24 11.52
N PRO A 142 20.24 14.42 11.65
CA PRO A 142 19.02 14.54 12.45
C PRO A 142 17.97 13.59 11.87
N SER A 143 17.34 12.78 12.71
CA SER A 143 16.31 11.84 12.29
C SER A 143 15.07 11.98 13.17
N CYS A 144 13.90 11.67 12.60
CA CYS A 144 12.66 11.71 13.36
C CYS A 144 12.65 10.63 14.45
N ARG A 145 12.49 10.99 15.73
CA ARG A 145 12.51 10.03 16.86
C ARG A 145 11.44 8.93 16.77
N THR A 146 10.25 9.27 16.27
CA THR A 146 9.16 8.30 16.08
C THR A 146 9.49 7.24 15.03
N CYS A 147 10.25 7.66 14.02
CA CYS A 147 10.07 7.13 12.67
C CYS A 147 11.40 6.72 12.01
N GLY A 148 12.51 7.30 12.47
CA GLY A 148 13.86 7.07 11.97
C GLY A 148 14.14 7.75 10.62
N HIS A 149 13.20 8.52 10.07
CA HIS A 149 13.42 9.23 8.80
C HIS A 149 14.50 10.29 8.96
N ALA A 150 15.49 10.28 8.06
CA ALA A 150 16.51 11.31 8.01
C ALA A 150 15.86 12.64 7.66
N LEU A 151 15.92 13.60 8.58
CA LEU A 151 15.56 14.97 8.32
C LEU A 151 16.75 15.55 7.56
N SER A 152 16.56 15.90 6.29
CA SER A 152 17.59 16.57 5.51
C SER A 152 18.02 17.83 6.24
N ALA A 153 19.29 17.89 6.65
CA ALA A 153 19.90 19.01 7.36
C ALA A 153 20.10 20.23 6.43
N SER A 154 19.07 20.62 5.67
CA SER A 154 19.13 21.84 4.87
C SER A 154 18.84 23.03 5.79
N PRO A 155 19.81 23.93 6.02
CA PRO A 155 19.64 25.09 6.90
C PRO A 155 18.65 26.14 6.36
N ALA A 156 18.12 25.96 5.14
CA ALA A 156 17.24 26.91 4.47
C ALA A 156 15.85 26.34 4.10
N ALA A 157 15.60 25.04 4.33
CA ALA A 157 14.32 24.44 4.01
C ALA A 157 13.47 24.34 5.27
N ILE A 158 12.53 25.27 5.41
CA ILE A 158 11.31 25.24 6.24
C ILE A 158 11.05 23.81 6.71
N LEU A 159 11.45 23.47 7.94
CA LEU A 159 11.13 22.16 8.50
C LEU A 159 9.60 22.07 8.52
N PRO A 160 8.98 21.12 7.80
CA PRO A 160 7.54 20.93 7.95
C PRO A 160 7.26 20.68 9.43
N CYS A 161 6.23 21.34 9.98
CA CYS A 161 5.85 21.22 11.40
C CYS A 161 5.68 19.76 11.85
N ALA A 162 5.49 18.84 10.90
CA ALA A 162 5.40 17.41 11.07
C ALA A 162 6.38 16.64 10.17
N CYS A 163 6.88 15.51 10.67
CA CYS A 163 7.69 14.58 9.89
C CYS A 163 6.90 14.09 8.66
N PRO A 164 7.45 14.18 7.44
CA PRO A 164 6.72 13.85 6.21
C PRO A 164 6.30 12.37 6.14
N GLU A 165 7.05 11.48 6.79
CA GLU A 165 6.79 10.03 6.78
C GLU A 165 5.69 9.59 7.76
N CYS A 166 5.68 10.16 8.97
CA CYS A 166 4.79 9.69 10.04
C CYS A 166 3.81 10.74 10.57
N GLY A 167 3.92 11.99 10.11
CA GLY A 167 3.07 13.08 10.55
C GLY A 167 3.30 13.54 11.99
N THR A 168 4.24 12.94 12.75
CA THR A 168 4.49 13.42 14.12
C THR A 168 5.21 14.75 14.09
N PRO A 169 4.81 15.71 14.95
CA PRO A 169 5.44 17.01 15.00
C PRO A 169 6.95 16.89 15.29
N VAL A 170 7.76 17.67 14.58
CA VAL A 170 9.20 17.71 14.81
C VAL A 170 9.44 18.67 15.98
N ARG A 171 9.69 18.14 17.19
CA ARG A 171 10.08 18.98 18.33
C ARG A 171 11.46 19.57 18.06
N THR A 172 11.56 20.89 18.13
CA THR A 172 12.84 21.59 18.06
C THR A 172 13.55 21.47 19.42
N PRO A 173 14.89 21.48 19.46
CA PRO A 173 15.64 21.41 20.73
C PRO A 173 15.23 22.48 21.76
N SER A 174 14.71 23.62 21.28
CA SER A 174 14.17 24.71 22.10
C SER A 174 12.99 24.32 23.00
N ASP A 175 12.27 23.25 22.68
CA ASP A 175 11.03 22.87 23.37
C ASP A 175 11.30 22.06 24.66
N SER A 176 12.56 21.94 25.08
CA SER A 176 12.98 21.15 26.24
C SER A 176 13.49 21.98 27.42
N SER A 177 13.43 23.31 27.33
CA SER A 177 13.93 24.24 28.36
C SER A 177 12.84 24.95 29.18
N THR A 178 11.65 24.34 29.31
CA THR A 178 10.55 24.84 30.16
C THR A 178 10.11 23.78 31.15
#